data_AF-A0A225X3D4-F1
#
_entry.id   AF-A0A225X3D4-F1
#
_cell.length_a   1.000
_cell.length_b   1.000
_cell.length_c   1.000
_cell.angle_alpha   90.00
_cell.angle_beta   90.00
_cell.angle_gamma   90.00
#
_symmetry.space_group_name_H-M   'P 1'
#
loop_
_entity.id
_entity.type
_entity.pdbx_description
1 polymer ?
#
loop_
_entity_poly.entity_id
_entity_poly.type
_entity_poly.pdbx_seq_one_letter_code
_entity_poly.pdbx_strand_id
1 'polypeptide(L)'
;MSNESSDLSAEELSALRAVFNVYDEDGSGCIATEHIPEILDKLGRDASEGQWVYYYIYALLLRLNVVRLCVPVELLNELDDCAGDSGTITFDDFVSLIQNHVLRQQQQEQEMAGGGSGGDGLRAGPDPKVMEFIAILEEYRLKCEEDGNYLEAQRADSQLTALRRQEFKRQSKSLKARQIAERQDVQIAHNMQFNDFNQAWDQYMEEYDRMAQAYVKQMTEKHAADLVTFQNKLQQEILERPPKFSKELIEWRRRQHRLAQQKSYTEAQKIKQIADDVEADERSKMNDELRSVFARKEAKLRQHQQAELAALLKRIDGRRKEHLKQRNLDSKRLLQRNRNVQSVLESKQVAEATKKIQDIKMSLMPKERTPARGFNVIPPQARVIRPKKPSTSRPAELPSSSPIDSQR
;
A
#
# COMPACT_ATOMS: atom_id res chain seq x y z
N MET A 1 31.09 -7.97 36.47
CA MET A 1 30.11 -6.99 36.98
C MET A 1 28.75 -7.61 36.75
N SER A 2 27.91 -7.56 37.78
CA SER A 2 26.71 -8.38 37.98
C SER A 2 25.73 -8.29 36.82
N ASN A 3 25.35 -9.44 36.28
CA ASN A 3 24.29 -9.60 35.31
C ASN A 3 22.97 -9.49 36.09
N GLU A 4 22.40 -8.29 36.20
CA GLU A 4 21.04 -8.13 36.72
C GLU A 4 20.08 -8.78 35.73
N SER A 5 19.53 -9.89 36.17
CA SER A 5 18.55 -10.70 35.48
C SER A 5 17.33 -9.86 35.11
N SER A 6 16.92 -10.03 33.85
CA SER A 6 15.72 -9.55 33.20
C SER A 6 14.44 -10.00 33.90
N ASP A 7 14.18 -9.45 35.08
CA ASP A 7 12.91 -9.54 35.78
C ASP A 7 12.36 -8.11 35.91
N LEU A 8 11.10 -7.90 35.52
CA LEU A 8 10.42 -6.62 35.74
C LEU A 8 10.55 -6.24 37.23
N SER A 9 10.95 -5.00 37.51
CA SER A 9 11.14 -4.56 38.90
C SER A 9 9.82 -4.65 39.67
N ALA A 10 9.90 -4.82 40.99
CA ALA A 10 8.71 -4.93 41.84
C ALA A 10 7.77 -3.72 41.70
N GLU A 11 8.31 -2.54 41.38
CA GLU A 11 7.56 -1.32 41.10
C GLU A 11 6.80 -1.39 39.76
N GLU A 12 7.42 -1.92 38.71
CA GLU A 12 6.79 -2.12 37.40
C GLU A 12 5.69 -3.18 37.43
N LEU A 13 5.90 -4.28 38.14
CA LEU A 13 4.88 -5.31 38.36
C LEU A 13 3.69 -4.75 39.14
N SER A 14 3.94 -3.88 40.14
CA SER A 14 2.88 -3.20 40.88
C SER A 14 2.10 -2.22 40.00
N ALA A 15 2.76 -1.51 39.08
CA ALA A 15 2.11 -0.60 38.14
C ALA A 15 1.28 -1.36 37.09
N LEU A 16 1.82 -2.45 36.53
CA LEU A 16 1.10 -3.34 35.61
C LEU A 16 -0.13 -3.96 36.28
N ARG A 17 -0.01 -4.36 37.55
CA ARG A 17 -1.15 -4.88 38.32
C ARG A 17 -2.22 -3.83 38.57
N ALA A 18 -1.83 -2.59 38.86
CA ALA A 18 -2.77 -1.50 39.04
C ALA A 18 -3.56 -1.21 37.76
N VAL A 19 -2.91 -1.21 36.59
CA VAL A 19 -3.57 -0.99 35.30
C VAL A 19 -4.44 -2.19 34.91
N PHE A 20 -3.98 -3.42 35.13
CA PHE A 20 -4.76 -4.63 34.87
C PHE A 20 -6.05 -4.65 35.70
N ASN A 21 -5.97 -4.30 37.00
CA ASN A 21 -7.13 -4.25 37.90
C ASN A 21 -8.17 -3.18 37.51
N VAL A 22 -7.80 -2.16 36.73
CA VAL A 22 -8.77 -1.17 36.21
C VAL A 22 -9.70 -1.78 35.17
N TYR A 23 -9.26 -2.85 34.50
CA TYR A 23 -10.00 -3.55 33.45
C TYR A 23 -10.53 -4.92 33.91
N ASP A 24 -10.24 -5.31 35.15
CA ASP A 24 -10.78 -6.48 35.87
C ASP A 24 -11.84 -5.99 36.88
N GLU A 25 -12.94 -5.43 36.38
CA GLU A 25 -13.99 -4.78 37.20
C GLU A 25 -14.67 -5.75 38.18
N ASP A 26 -14.66 -7.05 37.88
CA ASP A 26 -15.25 -8.11 38.70
C ASP A 26 -14.24 -8.77 39.66
N GLY A 27 -12.96 -8.39 39.59
CA GLY A 27 -11.89 -8.96 40.42
C GLY A 27 -11.67 -10.45 40.17
N SER A 28 -12.01 -10.90 38.96
CA SER A 28 -11.92 -12.31 38.54
C SER A 28 -10.47 -12.76 38.32
N GLY A 29 -9.52 -11.83 38.27
CA GLY A 29 -8.11 -12.10 37.98
C GLY A 29 -7.84 -12.36 36.50
N CYS A 30 -8.84 -12.11 35.63
CA CYS A 30 -8.79 -12.36 34.19
C CYS A 30 -9.36 -11.16 33.43
N ILE A 31 -8.78 -10.80 32.29
CA ILE A 31 -9.33 -9.76 31.40
C ILE A 31 -9.60 -10.33 30.01
N ALA A 32 -10.59 -9.77 29.31
CA ALA A 32 -10.85 -10.14 27.93
C ALA A 32 -9.72 -9.66 27.00
N THR A 33 -9.34 -10.47 26.01
CA THR A 33 -8.22 -10.18 25.09
C THR A 33 -8.42 -8.92 24.25
N GLU A 34 -9.66 -8.42 24.16
CA GLU A 34 -10.02 -7.19 23.45
C GLU A 34 -9.54 -5.91 24.15
N HIS A 35 -9.28 -5.95 25.46
CA HIS A 35 -8.82 -4.78 26.23
C HIS A 35 -7.29 -4.60 26.22
N ILE A 36 -6.55 -5.62 25.77
CA ILE A 36 -5.08 -5.64 25.77
C ILE A 36 -4.46 -4.49 24.94
N PRO A 37 -4.97 -4.16 23.73
CA PRO A 37 -4.43 -3.04 22.95
C PRO A 37 -4.56 -1.69 23.67
N GLU A 38 -5.67 -1.45 24.37
CA GLU A 38 -5.91 -0.21 25.12
C GLU A 38 -5.04 -0.12 26.38
N ILE A 39 -4.79 -1.26 27.03
CA ILE A 39 -3.90 -1.34 28.19
C ILE A 39 -2.45 -1.06 27.78
N LEU A 40 -2.00 -1.60 26.64
CA LEU A 40 -0.65 -1.36 26.11
C LEU A 40 -0.45 0.09 25.67
N ASP A 41 -1.48 0.72 25.09
CA ASP A 41 -1.47 2.14 24.72
C ASP A 41 -1.36 3.06 25.96
N LYS A 42 -2.07 2.71 27.05
CA LYS A 42 -2.00 3.45 28.34
C LYS A 42 -0.71 3.24 29.12
N LEU A 43 0.01 2.14 28.89
CA LEU A 43 1.26 1.82 29.59
C LEU A 43 2.50 2.54 29.02
N GLY A 44 2.33 3.37 27.98
CA GLY A 44 3.32 4.38 27.60
C GLY A 44 4.71 3.83 27.26
N ARG A 45 4.80 2.59 26.76
CA ARG A 45 6.05 2.08 26.16
C ARG A 45 6.14 2.59 24.72
N ASP A 46 6.74 3.76 24.61
CA ASP A 46 7.23 4.45 23.41
C ASP A 46 6.40 4.29 22.13
N ALA A 47 5.32 5.08 22.08
CA ALA A 47 4.70 5.58 20.86
C ALA A 47 5.53 6.71 20.20
N SER A 48 6.86 6.73 20.37
CA SER A 48 7.74 7.79 19.84
C SER A 48 8.16 7.60 18.38
N GLU A 49 7.68 6.56 17.69
CA GLU A 49 7.73 6.45 16.21
C GLU A 49 6.36 6.61 15.52
N GLY A 50 5.34 7.09 16.25
CA GLY A 50 3.95 7.11 15.80
C GLY A 50 3.42 8.45 15.27
N GLN A 51 3.97 9.00 14.19
CA GLN A 51 3.37 10.15 13.49
C GLN A 51 2.03 9.86 12.76
N TRP A 52 1.33 8.76 13.05
CA TRP A 52 0.22 8.28 12.21
C TRP A 52 -1.19 8.51 12.78
N VAL A 53 -1.32 9.06 13.98
CA VAL A 53 -2.65 9.22 14.63
C VAL A 53 -3.53 10.26 13.93
N TYR A 54 -2.94 11.26 13.26
CA TYR A 54 -3.70 12.32 12.60
C TYR A 54 -4.31 11.90 11.23
N TYR A 55 -3.70 10.92 10.55
CA TYR A 55 -4.20 10.43 9.25
C TYR A 55 -5.24 9.31 9.40
N TYR A 56 -5.21 8.57 10.51
CA TYR A 56 -6.10 7.42 10.72
C TYR A 56 -7.50 7.82 11.21
N ILE A 57 -7.62 8.91 11.98
CA ILE A 57 -8.93 9.44 12.41
C ILE A 57 -9.68 10.09 11.22
N TYR A 58 -8.95 10.69 10.28
CA TYR A 58 -9.55 11.25 9.04
C TYR A 58 -10.00 10.15 8.06
N ALA A 59 -9.39 8.96 8.11
CA ALA A 59 -9.78 7.80 7.32
C ALA A 59 -10.95 7.01 7.94
N LEU A 60 -11.13 7.05 9.26
CA LEU A 60 -12.24 6.37 9.96
C LEU A 60 -13.62 7.02 9.75
N LEU A 61 -13.66 8.31 9.39
CA LEU A 61 -14.92 9.07 9.26
C LEU A 61 -15.54 9.03 7.85
N LEU A 62 -14.92 8.38 6.87
CA LEU A 62 -15.46 8.26 5.50
C LEU A 62 -15.56 6.81 5.06
N ARG A 63 -16.74 6.23 5.36
CA ARG A 63 -17.39 5.09 4.70
C ARG A 63 -17.02 3.68 5.20
N LEU A 64 -17.89 3.21 6.09
CA LEU A 64 -18.65 1.96 5.94
C LEU A 64 -17.89 0.73 5.43
N ASN A 65 -17.76 -0.21 6.38
CA ASN A 65 -17.68 -1.65 6.21
C ASN A 65 -16.29 -2.26 5.96
N VAL A 66 -15.90 -3.09 6.94
CA VAL A 66 -14.94 -4.22 6.89
C VAL A 66 -13.47 -3.93 7.30
N VAL A 67 -13.01 -4.80 8.21
CA VAL A 67 -11.63 -5.19 8.62
C VAL A 67 -11.00 -4.55 9.86
N ARG A 68 -11.11 -5.31 10.96
CA ARG A 68 -10.06 -5.84 11.86
C ARG A 68 -8.73 -5.07 11.92
N LEU A 69 -8.46 -4.52 13.10
CA LEU A 69 -7.21 -3.90 13.53
C LEU A 69 -5.97 -4.78 13.25
N CYS A 70 -4.92 -4.18 12.69
CA CYS A 70 -3.58 -4.76 12.65
C CYS A 70 -2.90 -4.61 14.02
N VAL A 71 -3.11 -5.60 14.87
CA VAL A 71 -2.16 -5.97 15.92
C VAL A 71 -1.07 -6.83 15.25
N PRO A 72 0.22 -6.76 15.66
CA PRO A 72 1.26 -7.62 15.09
C PRO A 72 0.82 -9.09 15.09
N VAL A 73 0.92 -9.75 13.94
CA VAL A 73 0.46 -11.15 13.74
C VAL A 73 1.14 -12.11 14.73
N GLU A 74 2.36 -11.80 15.20
CA GLU A 74 3.03 -12.58 16.24
C GLU A 74 2.39 -12.42 17.63
N LEU A 75 1.91 -11.23 18.01
CA LEU A 75 1.24 -10.99 19.30
C LEU A 75 -0.11 -11.71 19.34
N LEU A 76 -0.82 -11.78 18.21
CA LEU A 76 -2.08 -12.51 18.07
C LEU A 76 -1.91 -14.04 18.19
N ASN A 77 -0.79 -14.60 17.70
CA ASN A 77 -0.52 -16.04 17.81
C ASN A 77 -0.15 -16.45 19.23
N GLU A 78 0.56 -15.59 19.98
CA GLU A 78 0.88 -15.83 21.40
C GLU A 78 -0.32 -15.57 22.31
N LEU A 79 -1.19 -14.61 21.96
CA LEU A 79 -2.49 -14.41 22.61
C LEU A 79 -3.43 -15.61 22.44
N ASP A 80 -3.44 -16.27 21.28
CA ASP A 80 -4.21 -17.51 21.05
C ASP A 80 -3.66 -18.69 21.89
N ASP A 81 -2.34 -18.75 22.12
CA ASP A 81 -1.72 -19.80 22.94
C ASP A 81 -1.92 -19.56 24.46
N CYS A 82 -2.02 -18.30 24.91
CA CYS A 82 -2.24 -17.91 26.32
C CYS A 82 -3.71 -17.82 26.73
N ALA A 83 -4.62 -17.38 25.84
CA ALA A 83 -6.02 -17.16 26.18
C ALA A 83 -6.89 -18.43 26.12
N GLY A 84 -6.39 -19.49 25.49
CA GLY A 84 -7.17 -20.70 25.20
C GLY A 84 -8.46 -20.42 24.41
N ASP A 85 -9.38 -21.40 24.38
CA ASP A 85 -10.70 -21.26 23.73
C ASP A 85 -11.65 -20.25 24.43
N SER A 86 -11.25 -19.67 25.58
CA SER A 86 -12.09 -18.81 26.43
C SER A 86 -11.99 -17.32 26.15
N GLY A 87 -11.00 -16.85 25.38
CA GLY A 87 -10.85 -15.42 25.02
C GLY A 87 -10.52 -14.51 26.21
N THR A 88 -10.03 -15.07 27.31
CA THR A 88 -9.65 -14.37 28.54
C THR A 88 -8.18 -14.68 28.90
N ILE A 89 -7.45 -13.71 29.42
CA ILE A 89 -6.04 -13.86 29.82
C ILE A 89 -5.88 -13.53 31.30
N THR A 90 -5.08 -14.32 32.02
CA THR A 90 -4.78 -14.05 33.43
C THR A 90 -3.67 -13.01 33.59
N PHE A 91 -3.54 -12.42 34.78
CA PHE A 91 -2.47 -11.44 35.03
C PHE A 91 -1.07 -12.04 34.82
N ASP A 92 -0.85 -13.29 35.23
CA ASP A 92 0.47 -13.95 35.11
C ASP A 92 0.80 -14.26 33.64
N ASP A 93 -0.20 -14.61 32.84
CA ASP A 93 -0.06 -14.81 31.39
C ASP A 93 0.18 -13.47 30.68
N PHE A 94 -0.52 -12.41 31.10
CA PHE A 94 -0.34 -11.05 30.58
C PHE A 94 1.07 -10.50 30.88
N VAL A 95 1.59 -10.73 32.08
CA VAL A 95 2.95 -10.35 32.47
C VAL A 95 3.97 -11.15 31.65
N SER A 96 3.74 -12.45 31.48
CA SER A 96 4.60 -13.32 30.65
C SER A 96 4.62 -12.87 29.18
N LEU A 97 3.48 -12.43 28.64
CA LEU A 97 3.35 -11.88 27.29
C LEU A 97 4.19 -10.60 27.12
N ILE A 98 4.11 -9.68 28.10
CA ILE A 98 4.89 -8.43 28.09
C ILE A 98 6.39 -8.73 28.23
N GLN A 99 6.79 -9.62 29.14
CA GLN A 99 8.19 -9.98 29.35
C GLN A 99 8.81 -10.60 28.10
N ASN A 100 8.11 -11.53 27.43
CA ASN A 100 8.58 -12.15 26.19
C ASN A 100 8.68 -11.14 25.04
N HIS A 101 7.74 -10.20 24.94
CA HIS A 101 7.80 -9.15 23.93
C HIS A 101 9.00 -8.22 24.10
N VAL A 102 9.32 -7.87 25.35
CA VAL A 102 10.44 -6.99 25.72
C VAL A 102 11.78 -7.68 25.49
N LEU A 103 11.89 -8.96 25.82
CA LEU A 103 13.07 -9.79 25.52
C LEU A 103 13.33 -9.88 24.01
N ARG A 104 12.28 -9.94 23.17
CA ARG A 104 12.43 -9.99 21.70
C ARG A 104 12.83 -8.64 21.09
N GLN A 105 12.32 -7.52 21.60
CA GLN A 105 12.79 -6.19 21.15
C GLN A 105 14.28 -6.00 21.41
N GLN A 106 14.75 -6.40 22.60
CA GLN A 106 16.18 -6.32 22.95
C GLN A 106 17.05 -7.28 22.12
N GLN A 107 16.53 -8.45 21.75
CA GLN A 107 17.22 -9.38 20.83
C GLN A 107 17.33 -8.82 19.41
N GLN A 108 16.29 -8.15 18.89
CA GLN A 108 16.33 -7.52 17.56
C GLN A 108 17.34 -6.36 17.49
N GLU A 109 17.51 -5.58 18.56
CA GLU A 109 18.54 -4.54 18.64
C GLU A 109 19.96 -5.11 18.69
N GLN A 110 20.15 -6.28 19.31
CA GLN A 110 21.45 -6.98 19.33
C GLN A 110 21.79 -7.69 18.02
N GLU A 111 20.79 -8.22 17.30
CA GLU A 111 20.99 -8.87 15.99
C GLU A 111 21.36 -7.89 14.87
N MET A 112 20.89 -6.64 14.92
CA MET A 112 21.26 -5.59 13.96
C MET A 112 22.71 -5.10 14.13
N ALA A 113 23.34 -5.32 15.29
CA ALA A 113 24.75 -5.00 15.55
C ALA A 113 25.71 -6.19 15.37
N GLY A 114 25.18 -7.42 15.36
CA GLY A 114 25.94 -8.68 15.36
C GLY A 114 25.96 -9.39 14.02
N GLY A 115 26.54 -8.78 12.99
CA GLY A 115 26.84 -9.49 11.74
C GLY A 115 27.90 -10.57 11.96
N GLY A 116 27.49 -11.84 12.12
CA GLY A 116 28.43 -12.96 12.08
C GLY A 116 27.94 -14.28 12.69
N SER A 117 27.69 -15.26 11.80
CA SER A 117 27.80 -16.71 12.06
C SER A 117 27.12 -17.29 13.30
N GLY A 118 25.84 -17.62 13.17
CA GLY A 118 25.10 -18.43 14.14
C GLY A 118 23.81 -19.00 13.54
N GLY A 119 23.94 -19.78 12.47
CA GLY A 119 22.77 -20.42 11.84
C GLY A 119 22.17 -21.50 12.72
N ASP A 120 21.20 -21.16 13.57
CA ASP A 120 20.39 -22.15 14.29
C ASP A 120 19.03 -21.60 14.78
N GLY A 121 18.24 -21.03 13.86
CA GLY A 121 16.85 -20.62 14.17
C GLY A 121 15.78 -21.26 13.28
N LEU A 122 16.11 -21.54 12.01
CA LEU A 122 15.12 -21.96 11.02
C LEU A 122 15.73 -22.97 10.04
N ARG A 123 16.18 -24.13 10.56
CA ARG A 123 16.61 -25.21 9.68
C ARG A 123 15.39 -25.71 8.89
N ALA A 124 15.42 -25.46 7.58
CA ALA A 124 14.31 -25.60 6.62
C ALA A 124 13.86 -27.04 6.29
N GLY A 125 14.18 -28.03 7.13
CA GLY A 125 13.96 -29.46 6.88
C GLY A 125 13.80 -30.29 8.16
N PRO A 126 13.69 -31.62 8.03
CA PRO A 126 13.56 -32.52 9.17
C PRO A 126 14.73 -32.37 10.14
N ASP A 127 14.45 -32.33 11.45
CA ASP A 127 15.53 -32.27 12.43
C ASP A 127 16.18 -33.66 12.52
N PRO A 128 17.47 -33.77 12.18
CA PRO A 128 18.15 -35.06 12.19
C PRO A 128 18.07 -35.77 13.54
N LYS A 129 18.10 -35.02 14.65
CA LYS A 129 18.04 -35.61 15.99
C LYS A 129 16.67 -36.23 16.27
N VAL A 130 15.60 -35.52 15.90
CA VAL A 130 14.22 -36.02 16.06
C VAL A 130 13.98 -37.22 15.13
N MET A 131 14.48 -37.18 13.91
CA MET A 131 14.36 -38.29 12.96
C MET A 131 15.13 -39.54 13.40
N GLU A 132 16.32 -39.38 13.98
CA GLU A 132 17.11 -40.47 14.57
C GLU A 132 16.39 -41.07 15.78
N PHE A 133 15.82 -40.24 16.65
CA PHE A 133 15.06 -40.70 17.81
C PHE A 133 13.78 -41.43 17.42
N ILE A 134 13.08 -40.99 16.38
CA ILE A 134 11.93 -41.70 15.80
C ILE A 134 12.35 -43.10 15.33
N ALA A 135 13.48 -43.22 14.62
CA ALA A 135 14.00 -44.51 14.14
C ALA A 135 14.38 -45.46 15.28
N ILE A 136 15.03 -44.94 16.33
CA ILE A 136 15.41 -45.72 17.52
C ILE A 136 14.17 -46.23 18.27
N LEU A 137 13.15 -45.38 18.45
CA LEU A 137 11.89 -45.78 19.08
C LEU A 137 11.11 -46.80 18.24
N GLU A 138 11.19 -46.72 16.91
CA GLU A 138 10.61 -47.69 15.98
C GLU A 138 11.26 -49.06 16.15
N GLU A 139 12.59 -49.11 16.25
CA GLU A 139 13.34 -50.35 16.48
C GLU A 139 13.07 -50.93 17.87
N TYR A 140 12.98 -50.08 18.90
CA TYR A 140 12.63 -50.50 20.26
C TYR A 140 11.22 -51.08 20.33
N ARG A 141 10.23 -50.43 19.69
CA ARG A 141 8.85 -50.95 19.61
C ARG A 141 8.82 -52.35 18.98
N LEU A 142 9.52 -52.54 17.86
CA LEU A 142 9.60 -53.83 17.17
C LEU A 142 10.23 -54.93 18.06
N LYS A 143 11.31 -54.62 18.78
CA LYS A 143 11.91 -55.57 19.73
C LYS A 143 10.95 -55.98 20.85
N CYS A 144 10.19 -55.03 21.40
CA CYS A 144 9.18 -55.34 22.41
C CYS A 144 8.02 -56.19 21.87
N GLU A 145 7.64 -56.03 20.59
CA GLU A 145 6.65 -56.88 19.92
C GLU A 145 7.16 -58.31 19.71
N GLU A 146 8.43 -58.48 19.34
CA GLU A 146 9.09 -59.79 19.17
C GLU A 146 9.24 -60.54 20.51
N ASP A 147 9.58 -59.82 21.59
CA ASP A 147 9.73 -60.37 22.94
C ASP A 147 8.39 -60.65 23.64
N GLY A 148 7.25 -60.26 23.05
CA GLY A 148 5.91 -60.42 23.63
C GLY A 148 5.55 -59.40 24.72
N ASN A 149 6.38 -58.37 24.92
CA ASN A 149 6.16 -57.29 25.88
C ASN A 149 5.31 -56.17 25.27
N TYR A 150 4.01 -56.45 25.11
CA TYR A 150 3.08 -55.56 24.40
C TYR A 150 2.80 -54.23 25.10
N LEU A 151 2.90 -54.14 26.43
CA LEU A 151 2.65 -52.89 27.17
C LEU A 151 3.77 -51.86 26.91
N GLU A 152 5.00 -52.33 26.80
CA GLU A 152 6.19 -51.53 26.50
C GLU A 152 6.18 -51.11 25.03
N ALA A 153 5.74 -51.99 24.12
CA ALA A 153 5.48 -51.65 22.73
C ALA A 153 4.39 -50.55 22.61
N GLN A 154 3.31 -50.64 23.39
CA GLN A 154 2.25 -49.61 23.41
C GLN A 154 2.76 -48.25 23.91
N ARG A 155 3.63 -48.24 24.92
CA ARG A 155 4.26 -47.00 25.43
C ARG A 155 5.17 -46.38 24.37
N ALA A 156 6.00 -47.20 23.72
CA ALA A 156 6.87 -46.75 22.63
C ALA A 156 6.05 -46.19 21.45
N ASP A 157 4.97 -46.87 21.05
CA ASP A 157 4.07 -46.40 19.97
C ASP A 157 3.38 -45.07 20.29
N SER A 158 2.96 -44.88 21.55
CA SER A 158 2.37 -43.63 22.02
C SER A 158 3.38 -42.47 21.95
N GLN A 159 4.62 -42.70 22.38
CA GLN A 159 5.70 -41.71 22.28
C GLN A 159 6.07 -41.39 20.82
N LEU A 160 6.11 -42.41 19.98
CA LEU A 160 6.43 -42.28 18.56
C LEU A 160 5.35 -41.49 17.80
N THR A 161 4.07 -41.74 18.12
CA THR A 161 2.94 -40.96 17.61
C THR A 161 3.01 -39.50 18.04
N ALA A 162 3.35 -39.23 19.31
CA ALA A 162 3.51 -37.88 19.83
C ALA A 162 4.66 -37.12 19.12
N LEU A 163 5.82 -37.75 18.96
CA LEU A 163 6.99 -37.15 18.29
C LEU A 163 6.73 -36.90 16.80
N ARG A 164 6.14 -37.84 16.07
CA ARG A 164 5.74 -37.63 14.66
C ARG A 164 4.77 -36.46 14.54
N ARG A 165 3.80 -36.33 15.47
CA ARG A 165 2.85 -35.21 15.47
C ARG A 165 3.54 -33.87 15.74
N GLN A 166 4.48 -33.82 16.69
CA GLN A 166 5.25 -32.62 17.00
C GLN A 166 6.14 -32.20 15.83
N GLU A 167 6.84 -33.16 15.22
CA GLU A 167 7.71 -32.92 14.08
C GLU A 167 6.91 -32.46 12.85
N PHE A 168 5.76 -33.09 12.57
CA PHE A 168 4.83 -32.65 11.53
C PHE A 168 4.37 -31.21 11.76
N LYS A 169 3.97 -30.86 12.99
CA LYS A 169 3.56 -29.49 13.35
C LYS A 169 4.70 -28.49 13.12
N ARG A 170 5.92 -28.82 13.55
CA ARG A 170 7.08 -27.92 13.39
C ARG A 170 7.42 -27.68 11.93
N GLN A 171 7.51 -28.73 11.12
CA GLN A 171 7.80 -28.61 9.69
C GLN A 171 6.66 -27.86 8.96
N SER A 172 5.40 -28.08 9.35
CA SER A 172 4.26 -27.33 8.81
C SER A 172 4.30 -25.84 9.17
N LYS A 173 4.66 -25.49 10.41
CA LYS A 173 4.85 -24.10 10.85
C LYS A 173 5.99 -23.43 10.07
N SER A 174 7.14 -24.11 9.92
CA SER A 174 8.29 -23.62 9.14
C SER A 174 7.93 -23.35 7.68
N LEU A 175 7.14 -24.23 7.05
CA LEU A 175 6.65 -24.04 5.69
C LEU A 175 5.76 -22.80 5.57
N LYS A 176 4.80 -22.62 6.48
CA LYS A 176 3.92 -21.44 6.51
C LYS A 176 4.72 -20.15 6.69
N ALA A 177 5.67 -20.13 7.63
CA ALA A 177 6.54 -18.98 7.86
C ALA A 177 7.30 -18.57 6.59
N ARG A 178 7.85 -19.54 5.85
CA ARG A 178 8.52 -19.28 4.57
C ARG A 178 7.60 -18.66 3.52
N GLN A 179 6.36 -19.15 3.42
CA GLN A 179 5.38 -18.62 2.47
C GLN A 179 4.94 -17.20 2.83
N ILE A 180 4.85 -16.88 4.12
CA ILE A 180 4.57 -15.52 4.60
C ILE A 180 5.73 -14.58 4.26
N ALA A 181 6.97 -14.99 4.50
CA ALA A 181 8.14 -14.20 4.13
C ALA A 181 8.20 -13.91 2.62
N GLU A 182 8.00 -14.94 1.77
CA GLU A 182 7.97 -14.75 0.30
C GLU A 182 6.85 -13.79 -0.14
N ARG A 183 5.69 -13.79 0.54
CA ARG A 183 4.60 -12.82 0.29
C ARG A 183 4.99 -11.40 0.72
N GLN A 184 5.66 -11.26 1.87
CA GLN A 184 6.14 -9.98 2.36
C GLN A 184 7.16 -9.38 1.40
N ASP A 185 8.12 -10.18 0.91
CA ASP A 185 9.11 -9.74 -0.08
C ASP A 185 8.45 -9.22 -1.36
N VAL A 186 7.44 -9.94 -1.87
CA VAL A 186 6.68 -9.49 -3.04
C VAL A 186 5.89 -8.21 -2.75
N GLN A 187 5.34 -8.06 -1.55
CA GLN A 187 4.64 -6.84 -1.16
C GLN A 187 5.58 -5.64 -1.07
N ILE A 188 6.79 -5.82 -0.50
CA ILE A 188 7.83 -4.80 -0.45
C ILE A 188 8.23 -4.40 -1.87
N ALA A 189 8.48 -5.37 -2.74
CA ALA A 189 8.81 -5.12 -4.14
C ALA A 189 7.70 -4.36 -4.88
N HIS A 190 6.42 -4.71 -4.65
CA HIS A 190 5.28 -3.99 -5.20
C HIS A 190 5.21 -2.53 -4.71
N ASN A 191 5.43 -2.31 -3.42
CA ASN A 191 5.43 -0.96 -2.82
C ASN A 191 6.57 -0.11 -3.40
N MET A 192 7.78 -0.68 -3.53
CA MET A 192 8.91 0.01 -4.16
C MET A 192 8.60 0.38 -5.61
N GLN A 193 8.11 -0.57 -6.42
CA GLN A 193 7.72 -0.29 -7.81
C GLN A 193 6.66 0.79 -7.93
N PHE A 194 5.70 0.84 -7.01
CA PHE A 194 4.66 1.87 -7.00
C PHE A 194 5.22 3.24 -6.63
N ASN A 195 6.15 3.28 -5.67
CA ASN A 195 6.86 4.50 -5.31
C ASN A 195 7.69 5.05 -6.49
N ASP A 196 8.51 4.19 -7.11
CA ASP A 196 9.33 4.55 -8.28
C ASP A 196 8.47 5.03 -9.45
N PHE A 197 7.33 4.37 -9.69
CA PHE A 197 6.36 4.79 -10.69
C PHE A 197 5.80 6.19 -10.40
N ASN A 198 5.41 6.47 -9.16
CA ASN A 198 4.89 7.79 -8.80
C ASN A 198 5.96 8.86 -8.93
N GLN A 199 7.16 8.60 -8.42
CA GLN A 199 8.28 9.53 -8.51
C GLN A 199 8.61 9.88 -9.96
N ALA A 200 8.68 8.89 -10.85
CA ALA A 200 8.95 9.10 -12.27
C ALA A 200 7.85 9.94 -12.95
N TRP A 201 6.58 9.69 -12.62
CA TRP A 201 5.47 10.49 -13.14
C TRP A 201 5.41 11.90 -12.57
N ASP A 202 5.73 12.07 -11.29
CA ASP A 202 5.76 13.38 -10.65
C ASP A 202 6.86 14.24 -11.27
N GLN A 203 8.07 13.68 -11.45
CA GLN A 203 9.16 14.35 -12.18
C GLN A 203 8.77 14.70 -13.62
N TYR A 204 8.13 13.77 -14.34
CA TYR A 204 7.66 14.02 -15.71
C TYR A 204 6.64 15.17 -15.78
N MET A 205 5.69 15.20 -14.84
CA MET A 205 4.66 16.24 -14.77
C MET A 205 5.25 17.59 -14.37
N GLU A 206 6.18 17.60 -13.43
CA GLU A 206 6.90 18.81 -13.02
C GLU A 206 7.69 19.40 -14.18
N GLU A 207 8.43 18.58 -14.94
CA GLU A 207 9.18 19.04 -16.10
C GLU A 207 8.26 19.59 -17.20
N TYR A 208 7.11 18.94 -17.43
CA TYR A 208 6.09 19.44 -18.35
C TYR A 208 5.54 20.80 -17.90
N ASP A 209 5.16 20.93 -16.62
CA ASP A 209 4.62 22.18 -16.06
C ASP A 209 5.69 23.30 -16.10
N ARG A 210 6.97 22.98 -15.84
CA ARG A 210 8.12 23.88 -15.97
C ARG A 210 8.32 24.38 -17.40
N MET A 211 8.32 23.46 -18.37
CA MET A 211 8.43 23.80 -19.79
C MET A 211 7.24 24.64 -20.28
N ALA A 212 6.03 24.32 -19.83
CA ALA A 212 4.83 25.08 -20.16
C ALA A 212 4.90 26.51 -19.62
N GLN A 213 5.35 26.70 -18.37
CA GLN A 213 5.57 28.02 -17.79
C GLN A 213 6.62 28.84 -18.54
N ALA A 214 7.75 28.21 -18.92
CA ALA A 214 8.79 28.85 -19.71
C ALA A 214 8.24 29.33 -21.08
N TYR A 215 7.39 28.52 -21.72
CA TYR A 215 6.77 28.88 -22.99
C TYR A 215 5.76 30.02 -22.86
N VAL A 216 4.94 30.03 -21.80
CA VAL A 216 4.05 31.16 -21.49
C VAL A 216 4.86 32.43 -21.25
N LYS A 217 5.93 32.35 -20.44
CA LYS A 217 6.83 33.49 -20.18
C LYS A 217 7.43 34.04 -21.47
N GLN A 218 7.97 33.17 -22.32
CA GLN A 218 8.52 33.57 -23.62
C GLN A 218 7.48 34.28 -24.50
N MET A 219 6.25 33.77 -24.55
CA MET A 219 5.15 34.39 -25.30
C MET A 219 4.80 35.77 -24.75
N THR A 220 4.70 35.90 -23.42
CA THR A 220 4.40 37.18 -22.76
C THR A 220 5.51 38.22 -22.98
N GLU A 221 6.77 37.81 -22.96
CA GLU A 221 7.92 38.68 -23.23
C GLU A 221 7.92 39.16 -24.68
N LYS A 222 7.62 38.27 -25.64
CA LYS A 222 7.44 38.64 -27.05
C LYS A 222 6.29 39.64 -27.23
N HIS A 223 5.13 39.38 -26.62
CA HIS A 223 3.99 40.30 -26.66
C HIS A 223 4.32 41.68 -26.08
N ALA A 224 5.10 41.74 -25.00
CA ALA A 224 5.56 43.00 -24.42
C ALA A 224 6.52 43.76 -25.35
N ALA A 225 7.48 43.06 -25.96
CA ALA A 225 8.39 43.66 -26.95
C ALA A 225 7.64 44.16 -28.19
N ASP A 226 6.68 43.37 -28.70
CA ASP A 226 5.83 43.76 -29.82
C ASP A 226 4.99 44.99 -29.49
N LEU A 227 4.50 45.12 -28.25
CA LEU A 227 3.75 46.28 -27.81
C LEU A 227 4.62 47.54 -27.78
N VAL A 228 5.87 47.45 -27.28
CA VAL A 228 6.81 48.58 -27.29
C VAL A 228 7.17 48.98 -28.72
N THR A 229 7.49 48.01 -29.58
CA THR A 229 7.82 48.31 -30.98
C THR A 229 6.61 48.91 -31.73
N PHE A 230 5.40 48.47 -31.41
CA PHE A 230 4.17 49.04 -31.94
C PHE A 230 3.98 50.48 -31.48
N GLN A 231 4.16 50.77 -30.18
CA GLN A 231 4.07 52.12 -29.63
C GLN A 231 5.10 53.08 -30.26
N ASN A 232 6.34 52.62 -30.45
CA ASN A 232 7.39 53.41 -31.12
C ASN A 232 7.01 53.73 -32.57
N LYS A 233 6.47 52.76 -33.31
CA LYS A 233 5.97 52.98 -34.69
C LYS A 233 4.82 53.98 -34.71
N LEU A 234 3.91 53.91 -33.75
CA LEU A 234 2.81 54.89 -33.64
C LEU A 234 3.37 56.29 -33.35
N GLN A 235 4.32 56.44 -32.43
CA GLN A 235 4.97 57.72 -32.14
C GLN A 235 5.68 58.29 -33.38
N GLN A 236 6.36 57.45 -34.15
CA GLN A 236 6.98 57.86 -35.41
C GLN A 236 5.93 58.34 -36.43
N GLU A 237 4.78 57.66 -36.54
CA GLU A 237 3.66 58.08 -37.40
C GLU A 237 3.12 59.47 -37.01
N ILE A 238 3.19 59.86 -35.72
CA ILE A 238 2.84 61.21 -35.25
C ILE A 238 3.84 62.24 -35.78
N LEU A 239 5.13 61.96 -35.61
CA LEU A 239 6.21 62.89 -35.96
C LEU A 239 6.26 63.17 -37.47
N GLU A 240 5.92 62.18 -38.29
CA GLU A 240 5.95 62.29 -39.75
C GLU A 240 4.74 63.02 -40.35
N ARG A 241 3.64 63.18 -39.60
CA ARG A 241 2.43 63.85 -40.09
C ARG A 241 2.39 65.31 -39.66
N PRO A 242 2.70 66.28 -40.55
CA PRO A 242 2.59 67.69 -40.21
C PRO A 242 1.13 68.03 -39.85
N PRO A 243 0.92 68.81 -38.77
CA PRO A 243 -0.42 69.17 -38.31
C PRO A 243 -1.15 69.97 -39.40
N LYS A 244 -2.37 69.54 -39.73
CA LYS A 244 -3.22 70.23 -40.71
C LYS A 244 -4.24 71.09 -39.98
N PHE A 245 -3.99 72.39 -39.99
CA PHE A 245 -4.91 73.38 -39.42
C PHE A 245 -6.10 73.64 -40.33
N SER A 246 -7.21 74.09 -39.75
CA SER A 246 -8.39 74.43 -40.52
C SER A 246 -8.14 75.64 -41.43
N LYS A 247 -8.97 75.76 -42.48
CA LYS A 247 -8.96 76.94 -43.36
C LYS A 247 -9.29 78.22 -42.59
N GLU A 248 -10.14 78.12 -41.57
CA GLU A 248 -10.54 79.23 -40.72
C GLU A 248 -9.36 79.77 -39.91
N LEU A 249 -8.55 78.92 -39.28
CA LEU A 249 -7.35 79.35 -38.58
C LEU A 249 -6.35 80.04 -39.52
N ILE A 250 -6.17 79.47 -40.72
CA ILE A 250 -5.30 80.05 -41.75
C ILE A 250 -5.80 81.44 -42.16
N GLU A 251 -7.11 81.63 -42.28
CA GLU A 251 -7.73 82.92 -42.61
C GLU A 251 -7.57 83.95 -41.48
N TRP A 252 -7.76 83.54 -40.22
CA TRP A 252 -7.47 84.39 -39.06
C TRP A 252 -6.00 84.82 -39.00
N ARG A 253 -5.06 83.91 -39.26
CA ARG A 253 -3.62 84.21 -39.35
C ARG A 253 -3.29 85.15 -40.51
N ARG A 254 -3.90 84.99 -41.69
CA ARG A 254 -3.73 85.94 -42.81
C ARG A 254 -4.31 87.32 -42.47
N ARG A 255 -5.46 87.38 -41.77
CA ARG A 255 -6.07 88.65 -41.35
C ARG A 255 -5.20 89.36 -40.31
N GLN A 256 -4.64 88.62 -39.36
CA GLN A 256 -3.66 89.11 -38.39
C GLN A 256 -2.47 89.77 -39.11
N HIS A 257 -1.87 89.07 -40.07
CA HIS A 257 -0.71 89.56 -40.81
C HIS A 257 -1.02 90.82 -41.63
N ARG A 258 -2.19 90.88 -42.27
CA ARG A 258 -2.62 92.06 -43.03
C ARG A 258 -2.83 93.29 -42.13
N LEU A 259 -3.46 93.12 -40.96
CA LEU A 259 -3.67 94.22 -40.01
C LEU A 259 -2.35 94.73 -39.40
N ALA A 260 -1.40 93.82 -39.15
CA ALA A 260 -0.05 94.18 -38.72
C ALA A 260 0.70 95.00 -39.78
N GLN A 261 0.61 94.63 -41.07
CA GLN A 261 1.19 95.40 -42.18
C GLN A 261 0.57 96.80 -42.31
N GLN A 262 -0.72 96.94 -42.01
CA GLN A 262 -1.42 98.24 -41.97
C GLN A 262 -1.10 99.07 -40.72
N LYS A 263 -0.20 98.60 -39.83
CA LYS A 263 0.18 99.22 -38.54
C LYS A 263 -1.00 99.37 -37.56
N SER A 264 -2.09 98.64 -37.77
CA SER A 264 -3.22 98.61 -36.85
C SER A 264 -2.98 97.56 -35.77
N TYR A 265 -2.10 97.87 -34.82
CA TYR A 265 -1.59 96.90 -33.84
C TYR A 265 -2.66 96.44 -32.83
N THR A 266 -3.58 97.32 -32.45
CA THR A 266 -4.66 97.00 -31.49
C THR A 266 -5.63 95.98 -32.08
N GLU A 267 -6.05 96.17 -33.33
CA GLU A 267 -6.92 95.22 -34.04
C GLU A 267 -6.16 93.94 -34.39
N ALA A 268 -4.88 94.03 -34.78
CA ALA A 268 -4.05 92.85 -35.01
C ALA A 268 -3.89 91.97 -33.76
N GLN A 269 -3.77 92.59 -32.57
CA GLN A 269 -3.68 91.87 -31.29
C GLN A 269 -4.98 91.14 -30.95
N LYS A 270 -6.15 91.75 -31.20
CA LYS A 270 -7.46 91.07 -31.03
C LYS A 270 -7.58 89.86 -31.94
N ILE A 271 -7.20 90.00 -33.22
CA ILE A 271 -7.21 88.87 -34.17
C ILE A 271 -6.19 87.79 -33.78
N LYS A 272 -5.01 88.17 -33.26
CA LYS A 272 -4.03 87.22 -32.75
C LYS A 272 -4.62 86.37 -31.63
N GLN A 273 -5.31 86.97 -30.66
CA GLN A 273 -5.88 86.25 -29.54
C GLN A 273 -6.92 85.21 -30.00
N ILE A 274 -7.82 85.60 -30.91
CA ILE A 274 -8.77 84.67 -31.55
C ILE A 274 -8.04 83.55 -32.29
N ALA A 275 -6.99 83.87 -33.06
CA ALA A 275 -6.21 82.87 -33.78
C ALA A 275 -5.46 81.91 -32.84
N ASP A 276 -4.89 82.41 -31.75
CA ASP A 276 -4.17 81.61 -30.75
C ASP A 276 -5.14 80.67 -30.02
N ASP A 277 -6.35 81.14 -29.67
CA ASP A 277 -7.40 80.34 -29.03
C ASP A 277 -7.90 79.23 -29.98
N VAL A 278 -8.23 79.57 -31.23
CA VAL A 278 -8.65 78.59 -32.25
C VAL A 278 -7.52 77.58 -32.53
N GLU A 279 -6.27 78.02 -32.57
CA GLU A 279 -5.13 77.12 -32.75
C GLU A 279 -4.96 76.16 -31.56
N ALA A 280 -5.12 76.64 -30.33
CA ALA A 280 -5.05 75.80 -29.14
C ALA A 280 -6.15 74.73 -29.14
N ASP A 281 -7.38 75.13 -29.47
CA ASP A 281 -8.53 74.21 -29.57
C ASP A 281 -8.35 73.17 -30.68
N GLU A 282 -7.90 73.58 -31.87
CA GLU A 282 -7.63 72.66 -32.98
C GLU A 282 -6.48 71.70 -32.67
N ARG A 283 -5.40 72.18 -32.04
CA ARG A 283 -4.31 71.32 -31.57
C ARG A 283 -4.78 70.32 -30.52
N SER A 284 -5.63 70.74 -29.58
CA SER A 284 -6.18 69.84 -28.56
C SER A 284 -7.05 68.75 -29.20
N LYS A 285 -8.01 69.14 -30.06
CA LYS A 285 -8.90 68.19 -30.75
C LYS A 285 -8.13 67.20 -31.60
N MET A 286 -7.14 67.67 -32.37
CA MET A 286 -6.29 66.81 -33.20
C MET A 286 -5.48 65.82 -32.35
N ASN A 287 -4.93 66.27 -31.22
CA ASN A 287 -4.23 65.39 -30.28
C ASN A 287 -5.18 64.34 -29.65
N ASP A 288 -6.39 64.73 -29.28
CA ASP A 288 -7.37 63.82 -28.68
C ASP A 288 -7.90 62.78 -29.67
N GLU A 289 -8.17 63.17 -30.92
CA GLU A 289 -8.53 62.26 -32.00
C GLU A 289 -7.42 61.24 -32.24
N LEU A 290 -6.17 61.71 -32.30
CA LEU A 290 -5.00 60.87 -32.52
C LEU A 290 -4.79 59.89 -31.35
N ARG A 291 -4.90 60.36 -30.10
CA ARG A 291 -4.88 59.51 -28.90
C ARG A 291 -6.00 58.46 -28.92
N SER A 292 -7.21 58.82 -29.33
CA SER A 292 -8.35 57.90 -29.44
C SER A 292 -8.11 56.82 -30.50
N VAL A 293 -7.59 57.19 -31.67
CA VAL A 293 -7.21 56.23 -32.72
C VAL A 293 -6.12 55.28 -32.25
N PHE A 294 -5.10 55.78 -31.56
CA PHE A 294 -4.05 54.94 -30.99
C PHE A 294 -4.55 54.01 -29.90
N ALA A 295 -5.38 54.50 -28.98
CA ALA A 295 -5.99 53.66 -27.95
C ALA A 295 -6.78 52.49 -28.57
N ARG A 296 -7.53 52.74 -29.66
CA ARG A 296 -8.25 51.68 -30.39
C ARG A 296 -7.29 50.69 -31.06
N LYS A 297 -6.21 51.18 -31.68
CA LYS A 297 -5.19 50.33 -32.33
C LYS A 297 -4.46 49.46 -31.29
N GLU A 298 -4.03 50.03 -30.19
CA GLU A 298 -3.37 49.32 -29.07
C GLU A 298 -4.31 48.32 -28.41
N ALA A 299 -5.58 48.68 -28.18
CA ALA A 299 -6.58 47.77 -27.61
C ALA A 299 -6.80 46.54 -28.50
N LYS A 300 -6.84 46.69 -29.82
CA LYS A 300 -6.94 45.56 -30.75
C LYS A 300 -5.72 44.65 -30.68
N LEU A 301 -4.51 45.21 -30.60
CA LEU A 301 -3.28 44.42 -30.43
C LEU A 301 -3.30 43.64 -29.12
N ARG A 302 -3.64 44.29 -28.00
CA ARG A 302 -3.77 43.61 -26.69
C ARG A 302 -4.83 42.52 -26.70
N GLN A 303 -6.00 42.77 -27.31
CA GLN A 303 -7.05 41.77 -27.43
C GLN A 303 -6.55 40.54 -28.21
N HIS A 304 -5.79 40.76 -29.28
CA HIS A 304 -5.19 39.68 -30.05
C HIS A 304 -4.18 38.87 -29.21
N GLN A 305 -3.25 39.55 -28.54
CA GLN A 305 -2.26 38.93 -27.64
C GLN A 305 -2.92 38.13 -26.52
N GLN A 306 -3.99 38.68 -25.92
CA GLN A 306 -4.77 38.01 -24.87
C GLN A 306 -5.47 36.75 -25.41
N ALA A 307 -6.04 36.80 -26.60
CA ALA A 307 -6.68 35.65 -27.24
C ALA A 307 -5.65 34.54 -27.55
N GLU A 308 -4.45 34.91 -28.01
CA GLU A 308 -3.35 33.96 -28.23
C GLU A 308 -2.89 33.28 -26.95
N LEU A 309 -2.68 34.05 -25.87
CA LEU A 309 -2.32 33.49 -24.56
C LEU A 309 -3.41 32.59 -24.01
N ALA A 310 -4.68 32.99 -24.11
CA ALA A 310 -5.81 32.16 -23.68
C ALA A 310 -5.89 30.83 -24.46
N ALA A 311 -5.67 30.87 -25.78
CA ALA A 311 -5.63 29.68 -26.62
C ALA A 311 -4.46 28.75 -26.24
N LEU A 312 -3.29 29.32 -25.93
CA LEU A 312 -2.12 28.57 -25.47
C LEU A 312 -2.39 27.89 -24.12
N LEU A 313 -2.89 28.63 -23.13
CA LEU A 313 -3.22 28.08 -21.80
C LEU A 313 -4.23 26.94 -21.92
N LYS A 314 -5.28 27.10 -22.74
CA LYS A 314 -6.26 26.03 -22.99
C LYS A 314 -5.63 24.77 -23.60
N ARG A 315 -4.63 24.90 -24.48
CA ARG A 315 -3.90 23.76 -25.04
C ARG A 315 -3.01 23.08 -23.99
N ILE A 316 -2.32 23.85 -23.17
CA ILE A 316 -1.49 23.35 -22.06
C ILE A 316 -2.37 22.55 -21.08
N ASP A 317 -3.51 23.11 -20.66
CA ASP A 317 -4.46 22.45 -19.77
C ASP A 317 -5.04 21.17 -20.39
N GLY A 318 -5.37 21.21 -21.69
CA GLY A 318 -5.86 20.06 -22.43
C GLY A 318 -4.86 18.91 -22.44
N ARG A 319 -3.59 19.19 -22.76
CA ARG A 319 -2.51 18.20 -22.72
C ARG A 319 -2.21 17.71 -21.32
N ARG A 320 -2.21 18.60 -20.32
CA ARG A 320 -1.99 18.23 -18.91
C ARG A 320 -3.03 17.23 -18.43
N LYS A 321 -4.30 17.43 -18.77
CA LYS A 321 -5.38 16.47 -18.49
C LYS A 321 -5.15 15.13 -19.17
N GLU A 322 -4.60 15.12 -20.38
CA GLU A 322 -4.28 13.89 -21.09
C GLU A 322 -3.14 13.12 -20.41
N HIS A 323 -2.06 13.80 -19.98
CA HIS A 323 -1.00 13.17 -19.21
C HIS A 323 -1.50 12.55 -17.90
N LEU A 324 -2.41 13.23 -17.19
CA LEU A 324 -3.04 12.68 -15.99
C LEU A 324 -3.87 11.43 -16.29
N LYS A 325 -4.58 11.38 -17.43
CA LYS A 325 -5.29 10.16 -17.85
C LYS A 325 -4.30 9.03 -18.16
N GLN A 326 -3.19 9.32 -18.82
CA GLN A 326 -2.14 8.35 -19.10
C GLN A 326 -1.55 7.78 -17.80
N ARG A 327 -1.20 8.63 -16.83
CA ARG A 327 -0.76 8.19 -15.49
C ARG A 327 -1.76 7.25 -14.83
N ASN A 328 -3.05 7.58 -14.88
CA ASN A 328 -4.10 6.75 -14.31
C ASN A 328 -4.23 5.38 -15.00
N LEU A 329 -4.10 5.34 -16.33
CA LEU A 329 -4.12 4.09 -17.09
C LEU A 329 -2.90 3.22 -16.78
N ASP A 330 -1.71 3.81 -16.73
CA ASP A 330 -0.49 3.08 -16.47
C ASP A 330 -0.40 2.62 -15.00
N SER A 331 -0.91 3.41 -14.07
CA SER A 331 -1.09 3.01 -12.66
C SER A 331 -2.00 1.78 -12.54
N LYS A 332 -3.14 1.78 -13.23
CA LYS A 332 -4.04 0.61 -13.29
C LYS A 332 -3.35 -0.62 -13.87
N ARG A 333 -2.56 -0.45 -14.94
CA ARG A 333 -1.79 -1.55 -15.55
C ARG A 333 -0.73 -2.10 -14.60
N LEU A 334 -0.05 -1.24 -13.85
CA LEU A 334 0.93 -1.65 -12.83
C LEU A 334 0.25 -2.46 -11.72
N LEU A 335 -0.86 -1.94 -11.16
CA LEU A 335 -1.62 -2.64 -10.13
C LEU A 335 -2.16 -4.00 -10.61
N GLN A 336 -2.62 -4.07 -11.87
CA GLN A 336 -3.07 -5.33 -12.44
C GLN A 336 -1.93 -6.35 -12.57
N ARG A 337 -0.74 -5.91 -13.01
CA ARG A 337 0.44 -6.80 -13.06
C ARG A 337 0.80 -7.31 -11.66
N ASN A 338 0.81 -6.45 -10.66
CA ASN A 338 1.09 -6.82 -9.27
C ASN A 338 0.06 -7.81 -8.72
N ARG A 339 -1.23 -7.60 -9.02
CA ARG A 339 -2.30 -8.54 -8.68
C ARG A 339 -2.11 -9.90 -9.35
N ASN A 340 -1.69 -9.91 -10.62
CA ASN A 340 -1.40 -11.17 -11.33
C ASN A 340 -0.21 -11.90 -10.71
N VAL A 341 0.86 -11.20 -10.34
CA VAL A 341 2.03 -11.77 -9.66
C VAL A 341 1.63 -12.38 -8.32
N GLN A 342 0.83 -11.68 -7.52
CA GLN A 342 0.26 -12.22 -6.28
C GLN A 342 -0.54 -13.50 -6.55
N SER A 343 -1.51 -13.48 -7.48
CA SER A 343 -2.34 -14.66 -7.76
C SER A 343 -1.53 -15.88 -8.21
N VAL A 344 -0.47 -15.67 -9.01
CA VAL A 344 0.45 -16.72 -9.43
C VAL A 344 1.26 -17.25 -8.24
N LEU A 345 1.76 -16.37 -7.38
CA LEU A 345 2.48 -16.77 -6.16
C LEU A 345 1.58 -17.59 -5.23
N GLU A 346 0.34 -17.16 -4.99
CA GLU A 346 -0.60 -17.88 -4.15
C GLU A 346 -0.90 -19.28 -4.70
N SER A 347 -1.15 -19.38 -5.99
CA SER A 347 -1.39 -20.66 -6.66
C SER A 347 -0.17 -21.60 -6.56
N LYS A 348 1.04 -21.06 -6.73
CA LYS A 348 2.30 -21.79 -6.55
C LYS A 348 2.44 -22.28 -5.10
N GLN A 349 2.20 -21.41 -4.11
CA GLN A 349 2.31 -21.73 -2.69
C GLN A 349 1.30 -22.80 -2.26
N VAL A 350 0.07 -22.78 -2.78
CA VAL A 350 -0.94 -23.82 -2.49
C VAL A 350 -0.50 -25.17 -3.04
N ALA A 351 -0.02 -25.22 -4.29
CA ALA A 351 0.47 -26.45 -4.90
C ALA A 351 1.72 -26.99 -4.18
N GLU A 352 2.67 -26.11 -3.88
CA GLU A 352 3.89 -26.46 -3.13
C GLU A 352 3.56 -26.95 -1.71
N ALA A 353 2.64 -26.28 -1.01
CA ALA A 353 2.23 -26.67 0.33
C ALA A 353 1.58 -28.06 0.33
N THR A 354 0.70 -28.33 -0.61
CA THR A 354 0.05 -29.64 -0.75
C THR A 354 1.09 -30.75 -0.92
N LYS A 355 2.05 -30.55 -1.84
CA LYS A 355 3.12 -31.53 -2.09
C LYS A 355 4.03 -31.69 -0.87
N LYS A 356 4.50 -30.60 -0.28
CA LYS A 356 5.39 -30.66 0.88
C LYS A 356 4.71 -31.27 2.10
N ILE A 357 3.44 -30.98 2.36
CA ILE A 357 2.70 -31.61 3.46
C ILE A 357 2.60 -33.13 3.23
N GLN A 358 2.36 -33.58 2.00
CA GLN A 358 2.40 -35.00 1.67
C GLN A 358 3.79 -35.60 1.87
N ASP A 359 4.85 -34.94 1.41
CA ASP A 359 6.23 -35.39 1.58
C ASP A 359 6.63 -35.47 3.06
N ILE A 360 6.24 -34.49 3.88
CA ILE A 360 6.44 -34.49 5.34
C ILE A 360 5.69 -35.68 5.95
N LYS A 361 4.43 -35.90 5.56
CA LYS A 361 3.64 -37.03 6.06
C LYS A 361 4.29 -38.36 5.70
N MET A 362 4.77 -38.53 4.46
CA MET A 362 5.47 -39.74 4.01
C MET A 362 6.82 -39.93 4.68
N SER A 363 7.58 -38.87 4.92
CA SER A 363 8.87 -38.92 5.62
C SER A 363 8.73 -39.33 7.09
N LEU A 364 7.57 -39.09 7.69
CA LEU A 364 7.26 -39.44 9.08
C LEU A 364 6.54 -40.80 9.19
N MET A 365 6.17 -41.43 8.07
CA MET A 365 5.60 -42.78 8.09
C MET A 365 6.70 -43.83 8.33
N PRO A 366 6.37 -44.92 9.04
CA PRO A 366 7.33 -46.00 9.25
C PRO A 366 7.76 -46.58 7.91
N LYS A 367 9.06 -46.82 7.71
CA LYS A 367 9.54 -47.57 6.55
C LYS A 367 8.99 -48.99 6.66
N GLU A 368 7.99 -49.34 5.84
CA GLU A 368 7.54 -50.72 5.72
C GLU A 368 8.74 -51.59 5.35
N ARG A 369 9.24 -52.39 6.30
CA ARG A 369 10.02 -53.57 5.95
C ARG A 369 9.05 -54.51 5.25
N THR A 370 9.37 -54.87 4.01
CA THR A 370 8.68 -55.92 3.26
C THR A 370 8.43 -57.11 4.18
N PRO A 371 7.18 -57.58 4.35
CA PRO A 371 6.93 -58.73 5.20
C PRO A 371 7.75 -59.89 4.64
N ALA A 372 8.55 -60.53 5.49
CA ALA A 372 9.11 -61.82 5.15
C ALA A 372 7.93 -62.73 4.79
N ARG A 373 7.86 -63.18 3.53
CA ARG A 373 6.89 -64.19 3.08
C ARG A 373 6.95 -65.35 4.06
N GLY A 374 5.96 -65.50 4.95
CA GLY A 374 5.98 -66.64 5.87
C GLY A 374 4.95 -66.73 6.98
N PHE A 375 4.29 -65.65 7.43
CA PHE A 375 3.45 -65.73 8.63
C PHE A 375 2.03 -65.20 8.43
N ASN A 376 1.25 -65.91 7.62
CA ASN A 376 -0.21 -65.98 7.79
C ASN A 376 -0.59 -67.39 8.27
N VAL A 377 0.01 -67.83 9.39
CA VAL A 377 -0.40 -69.06 10.07
C VAL A 377 -0.92 -68.64 11.43
N ILE A 378 -2.25 -68.76 11.59
CA ILE A 378 -2.92 -68.62 12.89
C ILE A 378 -2.25 -69.61 13.87
N PRO A 379 -1.73 -69.15 15.02
CA PRO A 379 -1.13 -70.03 16.02
C PRO A 379 -2.07 -71.19 16.36
N PRO A 380 -1.57 -72.43 16.53
CA PRO A 380 -2.42 -73.60 16.77
C PRO A 380 -3.33 -73.43 18.00
N GLN A 381 -2.96 -72.59 18.97
CA GLN A 381 -3.77 -72.28 20.15
C GLN A 381 -5.02 -71.41 19.85
N ALA A 382 -5.06 -70.73 18.70
CA ALA A 382 -6.17 -69.85 18.31
C ALA A 382 -7.15 -70.48 17.30
N ARG A 383 -6.98 -71.77 16.97
CA ARG A 383 -7.95 -72.50 16.13
C ARG A 383 -9.17 -72.94 16.95
N VAL A 384 -10.26 -72.20 16.83
CA VAL A 384 -11.58 -72.64 17.32
C VAL A 384 -12.13 -73.74 16.39
N ILE A 385 -12.13 -75.00 16.84
CA ILE A 385 -12.78 -76.11 16.13
C ILE A 385 -14.29 -76.00 16.35
N ARG A 386 -15.04 -75.55 15.33
CA ARG A 386 -16.50 -75.66 15.32
C ARG A 386 -16.91 -77.07 14.87
N PRO A 387 -17.75 -77.83 15.60
CA PRO A 387 -18.24 -79.13 15.15
C PRO A 387 -19.20 -78.97 13.95
N LYS A 388 -18.95 -79.73 12.87
CA LYS A 388 -19.83 -79.84 11.69
C LYS A 388 -21.15 -80.51 12.07
N LYS A 389 -22.29 -79.85 11.82
CA LYS A 389 -23.62 -80.49 11.82
C LYS A 389 -23.82 -81.31 10.54
N PRO A 390 -24.46 -82.49 10.61
CA PRO A 390 -24.65 -83.40 9.48
C PRO A 390 -25.73 -82.91 8.49
N SER A 391 -25.49 -83.20 7.22
CA SER A 391 -26.33 -82.90 6.05
C SER A 391 -27.63 -83.71 6.05
N THR A 392 -28.77 -83.02 6.00
CA THR A 392 -30.07 -83.64 5.70
C THR A 392 -30.45 -83.39 4.25
N SER A 393 -30.72 -84.47 3.55
CA SER A 393 -31.12 -84.60 2.14
C SER A 393 -32.43 -83.89 1.78
N ARG A 394 -32.44 -83.34 0.57
CA ARG A 394 -33.55 -82.74 -0.18
C ARG A 394 -34.56 -83.80 -0.67
N PRO A 395 -35.88 -83.52 -0.69
CA PRO A 395 -36.83 -84.17 -1.61
C PRO A 395 -37.29 -83.24 -2.75
N ALA A 396 -37.85 -83.87 -3.78
CA ALA A 396 -38.02 -83.42 -5.16
C ALA A 396 -39.22 -82.48 -5.46
N GLU A 397 -38.98 -81.52 -6.38
CA GLU A 397 -39.74 -81.18 -7.62
C GLU A 397 -41.30 -81.29 -7.65
N LEU A 398 -42.10 -80.25 -7.96
CA LEU A 398 -42.46 -79.60 -9.26
C LEU A 398 -43.65 -78.59 -9.01
N PRO A 399 -44.26 -77.87 -9.99
CA PRO A 399 -43.74 -76.91 -10.99
C PRO A 399 -44.61 -75.62 -11.18
N SER A 400 -44.12 -74.69 -12.03
CA SER A 400 -44.82 -73.60 -12.78
C SER A 400 -45.38 -72.41 -11.97
N SER A 401 -45.31 -71.15 -12.37
CA SER A 401 -45.39 -70.51 -13.70
C SER A 401 -44.67 -69.15 -13.76
N SER A 402 -44.24 -68.77 -14.97
CA SER A 402 -43.60 -67.51 -15.42
C SER A 402 -44.58 -66.30 -15.45
N PRO A 403 -44.27 -65.17 -16.14
CA PRO A 403 -43.12 -64.23 -16.11
C PRO A 403 -43.62 -62.76 -15.92
N ILE A 404 -42.73 -61.74 -16.04
CA ILE A 404 -42.90 -60.50 -16.86
C ILE A 404 -41.98 -59.36 -16.36
N ASP A 405 -41.16 -58.84 -17.29
CA ASP A 405 -40.73 -57.45 -17.59
C ASP A 405 -40.30 -56.46 -16.49
N SER A 406 -39.50 -55.41 -16.74
CA SER A 406 -38.62 -54.99 -17.83
C SER A 406 -37.82 -53.80 -17.31
N GLN A 407 -36.72 -53.53 -18.00
CA GLN A 407 -35.93 -52.30 -18.06
C GLN A 407 -36.66 -50.98 -17.70
N ARG A 408 -36.00 -50.11 -16.92
CA ARG A 408 -35.48 -48.83 -17.41
C ARG A 408 -34.45 -48.21 -16.49
#